data_AF-A0A6G3R7K7-F1
#
_entry.id   AF-A0A6G3R7K7-F1
#
_cell.length_a   1.000
_cell.length_b   1.000
_cell.length_c   1.000
_cell.angle_alpha   90.00
_cell.angle_beta   90.00
_cell.angle_gamma   90.00
#
_symmetry.space_group_name_H-M   'P 1'
#
loop_
_entity.id
_entity.type
_entity.pdbx_description
1 polymer ?
#
loop_
_entity_poly.entity_id
_entity_poly.type
_entity_poly.pdbx_seq_one_letter_code
_entity_poly.pdbx_strand_id
1 'polypeptide(L)'
;MNVRDETPAPDTTGARLLPWTNSDGNPCYLIGDGTGRLSRVADQIETVQIGMADDLLQHATDLVGDPKATEPQLRYLAARMAEALRDVTRIARSRGDRPR
;
A
#
# COMPACT_ATOMS: atom_id res chain seq x y z
N MET A 1 18.28 -41.33 -14.12
CA MET A 1 16.92 -41.20 -13.59
C MET A 1 16.99 -40.25 -12.42
N ASN A 2 16.78 -38.96 -12.66
CA ASN A 2 16.61 -37.97 -11.59
C ASN A 2 15.63 -36.93 -12.13
N VAL A 3 14.35 -37.22 -11.91
CA VAL A 3 13.26 -36.28 -12.20
C VAL A 3 13.42 -35.18 -11.18
N ARG A 4 13.87 -34.00 -11.63
CA ARG A 4 13.73 -32.79 -10.84
C ARG A 4 12.23 -32.53 -10.75
N ASP A 5 11.68 -32.66 -9.56
CA ASP A 5 10.34 -32.25 -9.22
C ASP A 5 10.32 -30.71 -9.24
N GLU A 6 10.23 -30.13 -10.44
CA GLU A 6 9.90 -28.72 -10.61
C GLU A 6 8.41 -28.58 -10.38
N THR A 7 8.03 -28.41 -9.11
CA THR A 7 6.71 -27.89 -8.75
C THR A 7 6.52 -26.59 -9.54
N PRO A 8 5.54 -26.50 -10.45
CA PRO A 8 5.29 -25.27 -11.18
C PRO A 8 4.97 -24.18 -10.16
N ALA A 9 5.66 -23.04 -10.27
CA ALA A 9 5.33 -21.86 -9.47
C ALA A 9 3.82 -21.59 -9.65
N PRO A 10 3.07 -21.37 -8.55
CA PRO A 10 1.63 -21.17 -8.66
C PRO A 10 1.36 -20.02 -9.63
N ASP A 11 0.46 -20.24 -10.58
CA ASP A 11 0.02 -19.24 -11.54
C ASP A 11 -0.36 -17.96 -10.78
N THR A 12 0.50 -16.94 -10.84
CA THR A 12 0.32 -15.66 -10.14
C THR A 12 -0.82 -14.83 -10.72
N THR A 13 -1.50 -15.33 -11.76
CA THR A 13 -2.68 -14.76 -12.40
C THR A 13 -3.85 -14.48 -11.43
N GLY A 14 -3.79 -14.98 -10.18
CA GLY A 14 -4.74 -14.67 -9.11
C GLY A 14 -4.13 -14.07 -7.82
N ALA A 15 -2.87 -13.61 -7.81
CA ALA A 15 -2.23 -13.08 -6.61
C ALA A 15 -2.39 -11.57 -6.48
N ARG A 16 -3.16 -11.10 -5.49
CA ARG A 16 -3.34 -9.68 -5.15
C ARG A 16 -2.41 -9.29 -4.01
N LEU A 17 -1.56 -8.29 -4.22
CA LEU A 17 -0.84 -7.62 -3.13
C LEU A 17 -1.84 -6.88 -2.22
N LEU A 18 -1.79 -7.15 -0.92
CA LEU A 18 -2.66 -6.51 0.07
C LEU A 18 -2.12 -5.14 0.49
N PRO A 19 -2.99 -4.21 0.90
CA PRO A 19 -2.60 -2.85 1.26
C PRO A 19 -2.02 -2.76 2.69
N TRP A 20 -1.82 -3.88 3.38
CA TRP A 20 -1.16 -4.01 4.68
C TRP A 20 -0.02 -5.02 4.63
N THR A 21 0.85 -4.97 5.62
CA THR A 21 1.92 -5.95 5.86
C THR A 21 1.53 -6.91 6.98
N ASN A 22 2.30 -7.98 7.15
CA ASN A 22 2.23 -8.79 8.36
C ASN A 22 2.92 -8.07 9.54
N SER A 23 2.94 -8.72 10.71
CA SER A 23 3.60 -8.21 11.93
C SER A 23 5.07 -7.89 11.75
N ASP A 24 5.74 -8.60 10.84
CA ASP A 24 7.18 -8.45 10.58
C ASP A 24 7.46 -7.41 9.49
N GLY A 25 6.43 -6.72 8.99
CA GLY A 25 6.54 -5.74 7.91
C GLY A 25 6.67 -6.35 6.50
N ASN A 26 6.53 -7.66 6.35
CA ASN A 26 6.61 -8.32 5.06
C ASN A 26 5.32 -8.11 4.24
N PRO A 27 5.41 -7.98 2.90
CA PRO A 27 4.24 -7.87 2.03
C PRO A 27 3.31 -9.09 2.15
N CYS A 28 2.00 -8.86 2.17
CA CYS A 28 0.99 -9.92 2.18
C CYS A 28 0.33 -10.05 0.81
N TYR A 29 0.08 -11.29 0.38
CA TYR A 29 -0.63 -11.59 -0.87
C TYR A 29 -1.89 -12.41 -0.60
N LEU A 30 -2.95 -12.10 -1.33
CA LEU A 30 -4.20 -12.85 -1.35
C LEU A 30 -4.31 -13.60 -2.67
N ILE A 31 -4.45 -14.92 -2.63
CA ILE A 31 -4.67 -15.75 -3.82
C ILE A 31 -6.18 -15.93 -4.03
N GLY A 32 -6.70 -15.54 -5.20
CA GLY A 32 -8.10 -15.71 -5.57
C GLY A 32 -8.52 -14.88 -6.78
N ASP A 33 -9.81 -14.92 -7.10
CA ASP A 33 -10.43 -14.23 -8.24
C ASP A 33 -10.65 -12.71 -8.02
N GLY A 34 -10.25 -12.17 -6.87
CA GLY A 34 -10.43 -10.77 -6.53
C GLY A 34 -11.83 -10.38 -6.03
N THR A 35 -12.81 -11.30 -5.95
CA THR A 35 -14.21 -10.95 -5.59
C THR A 35 -14.60 -11.28 -4.14
N GLY A 36 -13.74 -12.02 -3.43
CA GLY A 36 -13.98 -12.49 -2.06
C GLY A 36 -14.07 -11.41 -0.98
N ARG A 37 -14.46 -11.82 0.24
CA ARG A 37 -14.59 -10.93 1.41
C ARG A 37 -13.30 -10.17 1.72
N LEU A 38 -12.15 -10.82 1.64
CA LEU A 38 -10.85 -10.19 1.89
C LEU A 38 -10.50 -9.14 0.84
N SER A 39 -10.89 -9.33 -0.42
CA SER A 39 -10.73 -8.31 -1.45
C SER A 39 -11.51 -7.05 -1.13
N ARG A 40 -12.76 -7.17 -0.66
CA ARG A 40 -13.56 -6.01 -0.23
C ARG A 40 -12.97 -5.30 0.98
N VAL A 41 -12.39 -6.04 1.92
CA VAL A 41 -11.68 -5.45 3.07
C VAL A 41 -10.43 -4.71 2.58
N ALA A 42 -9.70 -5.26 1.61
CA ALA A 42 -8.59 -4.58 0.96
C ALA A 42 -9.04 -3.30 0.27
N ASP A 43 -10.15 -3.29 -0.46
CA ASP A 43 -10.67 -2.07 -1.10
C ASP A 43 -11.07 -0.99 -0.08
N GLN A 44 -11.64 -1.39 1.05
CA GLN A 44 -11.97 -0.47 2.15
C GLN A 44 -10.71 0.14 2.77
N ILE A 45 -9.70 -0.67 3.06
CA ILE A 45 -8.43 -0.20 3.63
C ILE A 45 -7.67 0.67 2.63
N GLU A 46 -7.72 0.35 1.33
CA GLU A 46 -7.19 1.23 0.28
C GLU A 46 -7.87 2.60 0.31
N THR A 47 -9.20 2.63 0.39
CA THR A 47 -9.98 3.88 0.46
C THR A 47 -9.60 4.72 1.68
N VAL A 48 -9.50 4.10 2.86
CA VAL A 48 -9.11 4.78 4.09
C VAL A 48 -7.69 5.34 4.00
N GLN A 49 -6.72 4.55 3.51
CA GLN A 49 -5.34 5.01 3.37
C GLN A 49 -5.18 6.15 2.36
N ILE A 50 -5.90 6.10 1.24
CA ILE A 50 -5.90 7.21 0.26
C ILE A 50 -6.52 8.46 0.89
N GLY A 51 -7.66 8.35 1.59
CA GLY A 51 -8.27 9.49 2.28
C GLY A 51 -7.35 10.13 3.33
N MET A 52 -6.66 9.31 4.12
CA MET A 52 -5.66 9.81 5.07
C MET A 52 -4.47 10.50 4.39
N ALA A 53 -4.06 10.02 3.21
CA ALA A 53 -3.01 10.66 2.43
C ALA A 53 -3.46 12.03 1.88
N ASP A 54 -4.70 12.14 1.44
CA ASP A 54 -5.30 13.41 0.99
C ASP A 54 -5.39 14.42 2.16
N ASP A 55 -5.86 13.98 3.33
CA ASP A 55 -5.90 14.81 4.54
C ASP A 55 -4.50 15.30 4.94
N LEU A 56 -3.50 14.41 4.88
CA LEU A 56 -2.11 14.75 5.17
C LEU A 56 -1.55 15.74 4.14
N LEU A 57 -1.91 15.61 2.87
CA LEU A 57 -1.48 16.52 1.81
C LEU A 57 -2.07 17.93 2.01
N GLN A 58 -3.33 18.03 2.45
CA GLN A 58 -3.93 19.30 2.82
C GLN A 58 -3.17 19.94 3.99
N HIS A 59 -2.90 19.17 5.05
CA HIS A 59 -2.13 19.66 6.20
C HIS A 59 -0.71 20.07 5.82
N ALA A 60 -0.06 19.33 4.90
CA ALA A 60 1.26 19.65 4.38
C ALA A 60 1.28 21.01 3.68
N THR A 61 0.24 21.29 2.88
CA THR A 61 0.10 22.56 2.16
C THR A 61 0.00 23.73 3.14
N ASP A 62 -0.79 23.59 4.20
CA ASP A 62 -0.96 24.62 5.22
C ASP A 62 0.34 24.84 6.01
N LEU A 63 1.00 23.76 6.46
CA LEU A 63 2.19 23.85 7.29
C LEU A 63 3.42 24.37 6.53
N VAL A 64 3.58 24.02 5.26
CA VAL A 64 4.67 24.55 4.41
C VAL A 64 4.46 26.03 4.10
N GLY A 65 3.21 26.49 4.03
CA GLY A 65 2.86 27.89 3.82
C GLY A 65 3.00 28.77 5.07
N ASP A 66 3.09 28.21 6.27
CA ASP A 66 3.18 28.96 7.52
C ASP A 66 4.61 29.45 7.79
N PRO A 67 4.88 30.77 7.78
CA PRO A 67 6.22 31.30 8.09
C PRO A 67 6.67 31.06 9.53
N LYS A 68 5.76 30.63 10.42
CA LYS A 68 6.06 30.26 11.81
C LYS A 68 6.33 28.77 11.98
N ALA A 69 6.21 27.96 10.91
CA ALA A 69 6.49 26.53 10.96
C ALA A 69 7.94 26.27 11.42
N THR A 70 8.07 25.39 12.39
CA THR A 70 9.36 25.05 12.98
C THR A 70 10.01 23.87 12.28
N GLU A 71 11.34 23.79 12.33
CA GLU A 71 12.10 22.69 11.76
C GLU A 71 11.65 21.30 12.29
N PRO A 72 11.36 21.07 13.59
CA PRO A 72 10.80 19.81 14.05
C PRO A 72 9.43 19.46 13.43
N GLN A 73 8.54 20.45 13.24
CA GLN A 73 7.24 20.22 12.59
C GLN A 73 7.42 19.79 11.12
N LEU A 74 8.33 20.44 10.39
CA LEU A 74 8.63 20.08 9.00
C LEU A 74 9.29 18.70 8.88
N ARG A 75 10.19 18.33 9.81
CA ARG A 75 10.78 16.98 9.86
C ARG A 75 9.72 15.92 10.13
N TYR A 76 8.82 16.17 11.08
CA TYR A 76 7.70 15.27 11.36
C TYR A 76 6.79 15.13 10.15
N LEU A 77 6.42 16.23 9.50
CA LEU A 77 5.63 16.23 8.27
C LEU A 77 6.29 15.38 7.17
N ALA A 78 7.59 15.58 6.93
CA ALA A 78 8.33 14.81 5.94
C ALA A 78 8.34 13.30 6.23
N ALA A 79 8.47 12.90 7.50
CA ALA A 79 8.39 11.50 7.91
C ALA A 79 7.00 10.91 7.63
N ARG A 80 5.93 11.62 7.99
CA ARG A 80 4.54 11.22 7.73
C ARG A 80 4.23 11.13 6.24
N MET A 81 4.73 12.08 5.44
CA MET A 81 4.59 12.04 3.98
C MET A 81 5.29 10.83 3.39
N ALA A 82 6.49 10.49 3.87
CA ALA A 82 7.21 9.30 3.41
C ALA A 82 6.46 7.99 3.75
N GLU A 83 5.78 7.92 4.89
CA GLU A 83 4.92 6.78 5.24
C GLU A 83 3.71 6.68 4.30
N ALA A 84 2.94 7.78 4.16
CA ALA A 84 1.76 7.81 3.29
C ALA A 84 2.11 7.48 1.83
N LEU A 85 3.22 7.98 1.30
CA LEU A 85 3.66 7.70 -0.07
C LEU A 85 4.04 6.23 -0.29
N ARG A 86 4.60 5.56 0.73
CA ARG A 86 4.87 4.10 0.65
C ARG A 86 3.55 3.33 0.54
N ASP A 87 2.56 3.73 1.31
CA ASP A 87 1.24 3.08 1.29
C ASP A 87 0.51 3.33 -0.03
N VAL A 88 0.48 4.57 -0.52
CA VAL A 88 -0.09 4.90 -1.84
C VAL A 88 0.62 4.16 -2.97
N THR A 89 1.95 4.07 -2.94
CA THR A 89 2.71 3.33 -3.97
C THR A 89 2.40 1.83 -3.93
N ARG A 90 2.24 1.25 -2.73
CA ARG A 90 1.81 -0.15 -2.56
C ARG A 90 0.42 -0.39 -3.16
N ILE A 91 -0.53 0.52 -2.91
CA ILE A 91 -1.88 0.45 -3.47
C ILE A 91 -1.85 0.56 -4.99
N ALA A 92 -1.11 1.52 -5.53
CA ALA A 92 -0.96 1.71 -6.96
C ALA A 92 -0.40 0.45 -7.65
N ARG A 93 0.64 -0.17 -7.06
CA ARG A 93 1.19 -1.45 -7.53
C ARG A 93 0.16 -2.57 -7.46
N SER A 94 -0.50 -2.74 -6.31
CA SER A 94 -1.56 -3.73 -6.12
C SER A 94 -2.68 -3.62 -7.16
N ARG A 95 -3.05 -2.40 -7.56
CA ARG A 95 -4.07 -2.16 -8.60
C ARG A 95 -3.52 -2.41 -10.01
N GLY A 96 -2.26 -2.05 -10.27
CA GLY A 96 -1.60 -2.26 -11.56
C GLY A 96 -1.36 -3.73 -11.91
N ASP A 97 -1.16 -4.58 -10.90
CA ASP A 97 -0.94 -6.02 -11.07
C ASP A 97 -2.24 -6.82 -11.29
N ARG A 98 -3.42 -6.18 -11.17
CA ARG A 98 -4.71 -6.83 -11.41
C ARG A 98 -4.96 -6.96 -12.93
N PRO A 99 -5.46 -8.12 -13.41
CA PRO A 99 -5.90 -8.23 -14.80
C PRO A 99 -6.99 -7.19 -15.12
N ARG A 100 -6.92 -6.61 -16.31
CA ARG A 100 -7.89 -5.61 -16.81
C ARG A 100 -9.18 -6.27 -17.29
#